data_AF-A0A9Q9D8L3-F1
#
_entry.id   AF-A0A9Q9D8L3-F1
#
_cell.length_a   1.000
_cell.length_b   1.000
_cell.length_c   1.000
_cell.angle_alpha   90.00
_cell.angle_beta   90.00
_cell.angle_gamma   90.00
#
_symmetry.space_group_name_H-M   'P 1'
#
loop_
_entity.id
_entity.type
_entity.pdbx_description
1 polymer ?
#
loop_
_entity_poly.entity_id
_entity_poly.type
_entity_poly.pdbx_seq_one_letter_code
_entity_poly.pdbx_strand_id
1 'polypeptide(L)'
;MSTELIGSSGIGEPRVLATDAALGFIAEIRRDHPDILFHQSGGCCDGSSPMCYPADDYIVGDNDVKLGEIGGVPVYISASQFEVWKHTQLIIDVVPGRGGMFSLDNGRERRFLTRSRLFGGGEACAVVFRGR
;
A
#
# COMPACT_ATOMS: atom_id res chain seq x y z
N MET A 1 -24.23 0.65 -8.03
CA MET A 1 -23.71 0.06 -6.78
C MET A 1 -22.45 0.84 -6.47
N SER A 2 -22.59 1.81 -5.57
CA SER A 2 -21.65 2.90 -5.35
C SER A 2 -20.50 2.44 -4.47
N THR A 3 -19.27 2.64 -4.94
CA THR A 3 -18.04 2.48 -4.16
C THR A 3 -18.01 3.57 -3.09
N GLU A 4 -18.12 3.21 -1.81
CA GLU A 4 -17.93 4.17 -0.72
C GLU A 4 -16.44 4.49 -0.55
N LEU A 5 -16.06 5.68 -1.03
CA LEU A 5 -14.76 6.31 -0.83
C LEU A 5 -14.70 6.89 0.59
N ILE A 6 -14.22 6.12 1.57
CA ILE A 6 -13.87 6.67 2.89
C ILE A 6 -12.40 7.11 2.92
N GLY A 7 -12.12 8.26 2.31
CA GLY A 7 -10.90 9.03 2.55
C GLY A 7 -11.23 10.24 3.41
N SER A 8 -10.77 10.29 4.67
CA SER A 8 -11.05 11.44 5.54
C SER A 8 -10.18 12.64 5.15
N SER A 9 -10.86 13.77 4.89
CA SER A 9 -10.41 15.15 5.14
C SER A 9 -9.05 15.59 4.56
N GLY A 10 -8.92 15.53 3.24
CA GLY A 10 -7.94 16.31 2.49
C GLY A 10 -8.56 16.73 1.16
N ILE A 11 -8.30 17.96 0.70
CA ILE A 11 -8.88 18.53 -0.54
C ILE A 11 -8.19 17.91 -1.78
N GLY A 12 -8.00 16.58 -1.82
CA GLY A 12 -7.23 15.91 -2.87
C GLY A 12 -7.56 14.43 -3.05
N GLU A 13 -7.10 13.87 -4.17
CA GLU A 13 -7.23 12.46 -4.49
C GLU A 13 -6.33 11.61 -3.57
N PRO A 14 -6.83 10.51 -2.96
CA PRO A 14 -6.00 9.61 -2.15
C PRO A 14 -4.81 9.09 -2.95
N ARG A 15 -3.63 8.98 -2.35
CA ARG A 15 -2.45 8.49 -3.08
C ARG A 15 -2.41 6.99 -3.26
N VAL A 16 -3.13 6.26 -2.40
CA VAL A 16 -3.24 4.82 -2.45
C VAL A 16 -4.70 4.41 -2.25
N LEU A 17 -5.13 3.42 -3.02
CA LEU A 17 -6.42 2.76 -2.92
C LEU A 17 -6.21 1.25 -2.82
N ALA A 18 -7.27 0.53 -2.46
CA ALA A 18 -7.30 -0.93 -2.52
C ALA A 18 -8.54 -1.38 -3.29
N THR A 19 -8.44 -2.50 -4.01
CA THR A 19 -9.61 -3.19 -4.56
C THR A 19 -10.37 -3.91 -3.44
N ASP A 20 -11.65 -4.24 -3.66
CA ASP A 20 -12.44 -5.01 -2.70
C ASP A 20 -11.80 -6.37 -2.39
N ALA A 21 -11.17 -7.00 -3.40
CA ALA A 21 -10.43 -8.23 -3.23
C ALA A 21 -9.22 -8.06 -2.29
N ALA A 22 -8.48 -6.94 -2.42
CA ALA A 22 -7.39 -6.61 -1.51
C ALA A 22 -7.89 -6.30 -0.09
N LEU A 23 -9.00 -5.58 0.06
CA LEU A 23 -9.60 -5.32 1.38
C LEU A 23 -10.04 -6.61 2.06
N GLY A 24 -10.67 -7.53 1.33
CA GLY A 24 -11.03 -8.86 1.85
C GLY A 24 -9.81 -9.64 2.30
N PHE A 25 -8.73 -9.64 1.50
CA PHE A 25 -7.51 -10.37 1.83
C PHE A 25 -6.75 -9.75 3.00
N ILE A 26 -6.73 -8.42 3.12
CA ILE A 26 -6.22 -7.70 4.30
C ILE A 26 -6.99 -8.14 5.56
N ALA A 27 -8.32 -8.18 5.49
CA ALA A 27 -9.14 -8.60 6.62
C ALA A 27 -8.87 -10.06 7.02
N GLU A 28 -8.62 -10.95 6.07
CA GLU A 28 -8.20 -12.34 6.35
C GLU A 28 -6.85 -12.39 7.08
N ILE A 29 -5.82 -11.70 6.56
CA ILE A 29 -4.49 -11.65 7.17
C ILE A 29 -4.56 -11.08 8.59
N ARG A 30 -5.39 -10.05 8.81
CA ARG A 30 -5.54 -9.39 10.11
C ARG A 30 -6.18 -10.25 11.21
N ARG A 31 -6.80 -11.37 10.86
CA ARG A 31 -7.25 -12.35 11.85
C ARG A 31 -6.08 -13.04 12.54
N ASP A 32 -4.98 -13.23 11.80
CA ASP A 32 -3.75 -13.88 12.29
C ASP A 32 -2.73 -12.83 12.77
N HIS A 33 -2.70 -11.66 12.12
CA HIS A 33 -1.75 -10.56 12.36
C HIS A 33 -2.51 -9.22 12.51
N PRO A 34 -2.98 -8.86 13.72
CA PRO A 34 -3.90 -7.73 13.90
C PRO A 34 -3.29 -6.38 13.50
N ASP A 35 -1.98 -6.24 13.73
CA ASP A 35 -1.17 -5.06 13.46
C ASP A 35 -0.20 -5.34 12.31
N ILE A 36 -0.49 -4.76 11.15
CA ILE A 36 0.30 -4.92 9.93
C ILE A 36 0.53 -3.57 9.27
N LEU A 37 1.47 -3.54 8.33
CA LEU A 37 1.71 -2.41 7.43
C LEU A 37 2.06 -2.92 6.03
N PHE A 38 1.91 -2.03 5.05
CA PHE A 38 2.46 -2.24 3.72
C PHE A 38 3.69 -1.36 3.49
N HIS A 39 4.70 -1.93 2.83
CA HIS A 39 5.78 -1.15 2.23
C HIS A 39 5.85 -1.44 0.74
N GLN A 40 5.79 -0.37 -0.07
CA GLN A 40 5.96 -0.45 -1.51
C GLN A 40 7.44 -0.66 -1.83
N SER A 41 7.79 -1.88 -2.24
CA SER A 41 9.17 -2.21 -2.59
C SER A 41 9.56 -1.60 -3.94
N GLY A 42 10.82 -1.18 -4.02
CA GLY A 42 11.49 -0.79 -5.26
C GLY A 42 12.17 -2.03 -5.80
N GLY A 43 11.63 -2.60 -6.86
CA GLY A 43 11.97 -3.96 -7.27
C GLY A 43 13.48 -4.20 -7.44
N CYS A 44 13.93 -5.36 -6.96
CA CYS A 44 15.25 -5.91 -7.33
C CYS A 44 15.18 -7.41 -7.69
N CYS A 45 14.24 -8.20 -7.14
CA CYS A 45 14.09 -9.63 -7.48
C CYS A 45 12.63 -10.13 -7.64
N ASP A 46 11.62 -9.38 -7.18
CA ASP A 46 10.19 -9.75 -7.13
C ASP A 46 9.25 -8.68 -7.74
N GLY A 47 9.84 -7.71 -8.45
CA GLY A 47 9.13 -6.56 -9.02
C GLY A 47 8.73 -5.53 -7.97
N SER A 48 8.02 -4.47 -8.37
CA SER A 48 7.50 -3.41 -7.49
C SER A 48 6.25 -3.88 -6.73
N SER A 49 6.37 -4.99 -6.01
CA SER A 49 5.25 -5.58 -5.27
C SER A 49 5.06 -4.86 -3.93
N PRO A 50 3.81 -4.64 -3.48
CA PRO A 50 3.54 -4.12 -2.15
C PRO A 50 3.72 -5.27 -1.15
N MET A 51 4.67 -5.13 -0.24
CA MET A 51 4.97 -6.15 0.77
C MET A 51 4.16 -5.89 2.04
N CYS A 52 3.49 -6.91 2.56
CA CYS A 52 2.68 -6.85 3.79
C CYS A 52 3.45 -7.47 4.95
N TYR A 53 3.69 -6.71 6.02
CA TYR A 53 4.49 -7.12 7.17
C TYR A 53 3.72 -6.97 8.48
N PRO A 54 4.02 -7.81 9.50
CA PRO A 54 3.71 -7.46 10.90
C PRO A 54 4.34 -6.11 11.25
N ALA A 55 3.61 -5.28 12.01
CA ALA A 55 4.06 -3.92 12.33
C ALA A 55 5.28 -3.89 13.28
N ASP A 56 5.51 -4.96 14.04
CA ASP A 56 6.65 -5.17 14.93
C ASP A 56 7.90 -5.71 14.22
N ASP A 57 7.73 -6.40 13.09
CA ASP A 57 8.83 -6.99 12.31
C ASP A 57 9.39 -6.06 11.23
N TYR A 58 8.76 -4.90 10.97
CA TYR A 58 9.21 -3.94 9.97
C TYR A 58 9.49 -2.56 10.56
N ILE A 59 10.75 -2.12 10.45
CA ILE A 59 11.17 -0.78 10.86
C ILE A 59 10.95 0.19 9.69
N VAL A 60 9.92 1.03 9.80
CA VAL A 60 9.70 2.16 8.89
C VAL A 60 10.79 3.20 9.14
N GLY A 61 11.61 3.49 8.12
CA GLY A 61 12.73 4.42 8.21
C GLY A 61 12.29 5.89 8.16
N ASP A 62 13.18 6.79 8.56
CA ASP A 62 12.92 8.24 8.58
C ASP A 62 12.63 8.82 7.18
N ASN A 63 13.17 8.18 6.15
CA ASN A 63 12.97 8.55 4.75
C ASN A 63 11.76 7.85 4.10
N ASP A 64 11.00 7.05 4.84
CA ASP A 64 9.75 6.50 4.33
C ASP A 64 8.63 7.53 4.40
N VAL A 65 7.80 7.49 3.37
CA VAL A 65 6.67 8.39 3.16
C VAL A 65 5.39 7.60 3.37
N LYS A 66 4.52 8.05 4.29
CA LYS A 66 3.19 7.46 4.45
C LYS A 66 2.29 7.98 3.33
N LEU A 67 1.89 7.09 2.43
CA LEU A 67 1.01 7.43 1.30
C LEU A 67 -0.45 7.58 1.74
N GLY A 68 -0.85 6.83 2.75
CA GLY A 68 -2.22 6.77 3.23
C GLY A 68 -2.49 5.46 3.96
N GLU A 69 -3.77 5.08 4.01
CA GLU A 69 -4.24 3.84 4.64
C GLU A 69 -5.25 3.13 3.73
N ILE A 70 -5.22 1.81 3.73
CA ILE A 70 -6.19 0.94 3.05
C ILE A 70 -6.76 -0.04 4.06
N GLY A 71 -8.08 -0.07 4.26
CA GLY A 71 -8.68 -0.90 5.31
C GLY A 71 -8.15 -0.61 6.72
N GLY A 72 -7.72 0.63 6.98
CA GLY A 72 -7.05 1.05 8.23
C GLY A 72 -5.60 0.58 8.38
N VAL A 73 -5.01 -0.02 7.34
CA VAL A 73 -3.60 -0.46 7.34
C VAL A 73 -2.74 0.61 6.66
N PRO A 74 -1.66 1.09 7.30
CA PRO A 74 -0.80 2.11 6.72
C PRO A 74 0.03 1.57 5.56
N VAL A 75 0.19 2.41 4.52
CA VAL A 75 1.02 2.11 3.34
C VAL A 75 2.16 3.10 3.26
N TYR A 76 3.38 2.57 3.20
CA TYR A 76 4.62 3.32 3.12
C TYR A 76 5.33 3.09 1.78
N ILE A 77 6.16 4.03 1.38
CA ILE A 77 7.08 3.93 0.25
C ILE A 77 8.36 4.71 0.60
N SER A 78 9.52 4.28 0.12
CA SER A 78 10.75 5.05 0.32
C SER A 78 10.69 6.40 -0.41
N ALA A 79 11.30 7.46 0.14
CA ALA A 79 11.33 8.79 -0.49
C ALA A 79 11.85 8.79 -1.94
N SER A 80 12.88 8.00 -2.26
CA SER A 80 13.41 7.91 -3.62
C SER A 80 12.39 7.38 -4.62
N GLN A 81 11.67 6.32 -4.26
CA GLN A 81 10.56 5.81 -5.07
C GLN A 81 9.37 6.76 -5.09
N PHE A 82 9.07 7.43 -3.97
CA PHE A 82 8.02 8.45 -3.92
C PHE A 82 8.28 9.54 -4.96
N GLU A 83 9.50 10.06 -5.08
CA GLU A 83 9.82 11.09 -6.07
C GLU A 83 9.52 10.67 -7.51
N VAL A 84 9.70 9.38 -7.83
CA VAL A 84 9.39 8.83 -9.15
C VAL A 84 7.87 8.61 -9.31
N TRP A 85 7.16 8.24 -8.24
CA TRP A 85 5.77 7.76 -8.30
C TRP A 85 4.74 8.81 -7.84
N LYS A 86 5.15 9.98 -7.35
CA LYS A 86 4.30 11.02 -6.74
C LYS A 86 3.17 11.55 -7.64
N HIS A 87 3.26 11.30 -8.94
CA HIS A 87 2.27 11.68 -9.96
C HIS A 87 1.25 10.57 -10.26
N THR A 88 1.38 9.43 -9.58
CA THR A 88 0.52 8.27 -9.75
C THR A 88 -0.26 7.98 -8.47
N GLN A 89 -1.50 7.52 -8.65
CA GLN A 89 -2.27 6.88 -7.61
C GLN A 89 -1.98 5.38 -7.64
N LEU A 90 -1.57 4.83 -6.51
CA LEU A 90 -1.33 3.40 -6.35
C LEU A 90 -2.64 2.70 -6.01
N ILE A 91 -2.83 1.50 -6.56
CA ILE A 91 -4.01 0.68 -6.33
C ILE A 91 -3.48 -0.71 -5.95
N ILE A 92 -3.68 -1.07 -4.69
CA ILE A 92 -3.31 -2.39 -4.18
C ILE A 92 -4.42 -3.36 -4.54
N ASP A 93 -4.04 -4.40 -5.28
CA ASP A 93 -4.91 -5.46 -5.76
C ASP A 93 -4.41 -6.83 -5.28
N VAL A 94 -5.17 -7.89 -5.53
CA VAL A 94 -4.78 -9.27 -5.22
C VAL A 94 -5.00 -10.15 -6.44
N VAL A 95 -3.99 -10.96 -6.76
CA VAL A 95 -4.01 -11.89 -7.89
C VAL A 95 -3.56 -13.28 -7.45
N PRO A 96 -3.92 -14.36 -8.18
CA PRO A 96 -3.36 -15.68 -7.92
C PRO A 96 -1.83 -15.67 -8.03
N GLY A 97 -1.17 -16.44 -7.16
CA GLY A 97 0.27 -16.64 -7.21
C GLY A 97 0.93 -16.54 -5.84
N ARG A 98 2.25 -16.77 -5.84
CA ARG A 98 3.05 -16.75 -4.62
C ARG A 98 3.45 -15.33 -4.22
N GLY A 99 3.21 -14.98 -2.96
CA GLY A 99 3.68 -13.74 -2.35
C GLY A 99 5.20 -13.64 -2.24
N GLY A 100 5.71 -12.44 -1.97
CA GLY A 100 7.14 -12.23 -1.74
C GLY A 100 7.61 -12.98 -0.48
N MET A 101 8.84 -13.47 -0.46
CA MET A 101 9.34 -14.39 0.59
C MET A 101 9.05 -13.93 2.03
N PHE A 102 9.13 -12.62 2.28
CA PHE A 102 8.96 -12.01 3.61
C PHE A 102 7.58 -11.37 3.83
N SER A 103 6.68 -11.45 2.85
CA SER A 103 5.35 -10.84 2.95
C SER A 103 4.32 -11.86 3.44
N LEU A 104 3.34 -11.39 4.22
CA LEU A 104 2.30 -12.22 4.86
C LEU A 104 1.34 -12.90 3.88
N ASP A 105 1.39 -12.54 2.59
CA ASP A 105 0.68 -13.21 1.50
C ASP A 105 1.41 -14.45 0.97
N ASN A 106 2.68 -14.67 1.34
CA ASN A 106 3.41 -15.88 1.00
C ASN A 106 2.77 -17.12 1.63
N GLY A 107 2.62 -18.19 0.84
CA GLY A 107 1.96 -19.43 1.28
C GLY A 107 0.43 -19.41 1.28
N ARG A 108 -0.20 -18.32 0.78
CA ARG A 108 -1.66 -18.18 0.71
C ARG A 108 -2.24 -18.36 -0.70
N GLU A 109 -1.41 -18.77 -1.67
CA GLU A 109 -1.74 -18.95 -3.12
C GLU A 109 -2.35 -17.72 -3.82
N ARG A 110 -2.29 -16.58 -3.15
CA ARG A 110 -2.69 -15.25 -3.62
C ARG A 110 -1.60 -14.28 -3.20
N ARG A 111 -1.32 -13.28 -4.03
CA ARG A 111 -0.34 -12.25 -3.74
C ARG A 111 -0.89 -10.85 -3.97
N PHE A 112 -0.38 -9.89 -3.22
CA PHE A 112 -0.67 -8.49 -3.49
C PHE A 112 0.04 -8.02 -4.77
N LEU A 113 -0.60 -7.08 -5.46
CA LEU A 113 -0.10 -6.49 -6.69
C LEU A 113 -0.34 -4.98 -6.65
N THR A 114 0.69 -4.19 -6.89
CA THR A 114 0.51 -2.75 -7.11
C THR A 114 0.21 -2.49 -8.57
N ARG A 115 -0.95 -1.87 -8.81
CA ARG A 115 -1.27 -1.19 -10.06
C ARG A 115 -1.13 0.32 -9.86
N SER A 116 -0.99 1.06 -10.93
CA SER A 116 -0.88 2.52 -10.87
C SER A 116 -1.66 3.18 -11.99
N ARG A 117 -2.21 4.37 -11.73
CA ARG A 117 -2.74 5.28 -12.74
C ARG A 117 -2.24 6.70 -12.48
N LEU A 118 -2.20 7.55 -13.51
CA LEU A 118 -1.99 8.98 -13.30
C LEU A 118 -3.20 9.58 -12.57
N PHE A 119 -2.97 10.60 -11.75
CA PHE A 119 -4.07 11.38 -11.16
C PHE A 119 -4.89 12.07 -12.26
N GLY A 120 -6.19 12.27 -12.00
CA GLY A 120 -7.16 12.77 -12.98
C GLY A 120 -7.09 14.27 -13.26
N GLY A 121 -6.02 14.96 -12.84
CA GLY A 121 -5.87 16.41 -12.92
C GLY A 121 -6.23 17.15 -11.63
N GLY A 122 -6.74 16.46 -10.60
CA GLY A 122 -6.86 16.99 -9.25
C GLY A 122 -5.53 16.96 -8.48
N GLU A 123 -5.46 17.71 -7.38
CA GLU A 123 -4.33 17.60 -6.46
C GLU A 123 -4.40 16.27 -5.70
N ALA A 124 -3.27 15.59 -5.55
CA ALA A 124 -3.19 14.41 -4.68
C ALA A 124 -3.09 14.84 -3.21
N CYS A 125 -3.67 14.06 -2.29
CA CYS A 125 -3.56 14.31 -0.86
C CYS A 125 -2.10 14.56 -0.43
N ALA A 126 -1.89 15.47 0.53
CA ALA A 126 -0.56 15.69 1.09
C ALA A 126 -0.03 14.39 1.75
N VAL A 127 1.28 14.17 1.68
CA VAL A 127 1.95 13.07 2.39
C VAL A 127 2.61 13.57 3.65
N VAL A 128 2.79 12.66 4.60
CA VAL A 128 3.57 12.89 5.81
C VAL A 128 4.94 12.22 5.63
N PHE A 129 5.99 13.03 5.66
CA PHE A 129 7.37 12.56 5.81
C PHE A 129 7.67 12.39 7.30
N ARG A 130 8.31 11.30 7.70
CA ARG A 130 8.70 11.10 9.12
C ARG A 130 9.96 11.89 9.51
N GLY A 131 10.62 12.56 8.56
CA GLY A 131 11.89 13.28 8.76
C GLY A 131 11.87 14.76 8.35
N ARG A 132 11.13 15.59 9.09
CA ARG A 132 11.41 16.99 9.52
C ARG A 132 10.13 17.69 9.95
#